data_AF-A0A3G2E641-F1
#
_entry.id   AF-A0A3G2E641-F1
#
_cell.length_a   1.000
_cell.length_b   1.000
_cell.length_c   1.000
_cell.angle_alpha   90.00
_cell.angle_beta   90.00
_cell.angle_gamma   90.00
#
_symmetry.space_group_name_H-M   'P 1'
#
loop_
_entity.id
_entity.type
_entity.pdbx_description
1 polymer ?
#
loop_
_entity_poly.entity_id
_entity_poly.type
_entity_poly.pdbx_seq_one_letter_code
_entity_poly.pdbx_strand_id
1 'polypeptide(L)' 'MNEDRIIYRQDLYKMLGVTSETLRRWVKENKLPPADVAITQRTLGWRLSTLQAAGIRLL' A
#
# COMPACT_ATOMS: atom_id res chain seq x y z
N MET A 1 -8.50 -21.26 0.23
CA MET A 1 -8.86 -20.19 1.18
C MET A 1 -7.71 -19.20 1.15
N ASN A 2 -7.81 -18.13 0.37
CA ASN A 2 -6.72 -17.16 0.25
C ASN A 2 -7.13 -15.92 1.05
N GLU A 3 -6.67 -15.84 2.30
CA GLU A 3 -6.82 -14.65 3.12
C GLU A 3 -5.98 -13.55 2.47
N ASP A 4 -6.64 -12.63 1.77
CA ASP A 4 -5.97 -11.49 1.16
C ASP A 4 -5.39 -10.61 2.27
N ARG A 5 -4.07 -10.72 2.46
CA ARG A 5 -3.37 -10.04 3.53
C ARG A 5 -3.42 -8.54 3.28
N ILE A 6 -3.97 -7.80 4.24
CA ILE A 6 -4.00 -6.34 4.21
C ILE A 6 -2.67 -5.83 4.73
N ILE A 7 -2.01 -5.00 3.92
CA ILE A 7 -0.75 -4.36 4.23
C ILE A 7 -1.03 -2.89 4.49
N TYR A 8 -0.81 -2.48 5.72
CA TYR A 8 -1.00 -1.11 6.12
C TYR A 8 0.14 -0.24 5.65
N ARG A 9 -0.14 1.05 5.51
CA ARG A 9 0.81 2.08 5.09
C ARG A 9 2.14 2.01 5.83
N GLN A 10 2.08 1.77 7.16
CA GLN A 10 3.25 1.72 8.02
C GLN A 10 4.20 0.58 7.67
N ASP A 11 3.66 -0.56 7.29
CA ASP A 11 4.42 -1.73 6.84
C ASP A 11 4.82 -1.58 5.37
N LEU A 12 3.94 -1.03 4.53
CA LEU A 12 4.15 -0.91 3.10
C LEU A 12 5.42 -0.12 2.76
N TYR A 13 5.62 1.06 3.36
CA TYR A 13 6.83 1.85 3.06
C TYR A 13 8.10 1.14 3.56
N LYS A 14 8.02 0.39 4.67
CA LYS A 14 9.16 -0.36 5.21
C LYS A 14 9.53 -1.52 4.30
N MET A 15 8.53 -2.28 3.83
CA MET A 15 8.72 -3.40 2.90
C MET A 15 9.29 -2.94 1.57
N LEU A 16 8.86 -1.75 1.10
CA LEU A 16 9.38 -1.15 -0.13
C LEU A 16 10.74 -0.45 0.05
N GLY A 17 11.25 -0.33 1.28
CA GLY A 17 12.49 0.38 1.57
C GLY A 17 12.43 1.89 1.28
N VAL A 18 11.24 2.49 1.30
CA VAL A 18 11.03 3.92 1.03
C VAL A 18 10.54 4.66 2.28
N THR A 19 10.54 5.98 2.25
CA THR A 19 9.99 6.79 3.35
C THR A 19 8.47 6.91 3.26
N SER A 20 7.83 7.20 4.40
CA SER A 20 6.39 7.47 4.50
C SER A 20 5.93 8.64 3.63
N GLU A 21 6.82 9.61 3.37
CA GLU A 21 6.61 10.74 2.45
C GLU A 21 6.67 10.32 0.99
N THR A 22 7.63 9.46 0.60
CA THR A 22 7.69 8.90 -0.75
C THR A 22 6.41 8.16 -1.08
N LEU A 23 5.95 7.31 -0.16
CA LEU A 23 4.68 6.62 -0.31
C LEU A 23 3.49 7.60 -0.42
N ARG A 24 3.47 8.69 0.37
CA ARG A 24 2.45 9.75 0.26
C ARG A 24 2.41 10.37 -1.14
N ARG A 25 3.59 10.70 -1.68
CA ARG A 25 3.72 11.29 -3.02
C ARG A 25 3.20 10.33 -4.07
N TRP A 26 3.56 9.06 -4.00
CA TRP A 26 3.08 8.06 -4.95
C TRP A 26 1.56 7.90 -4.93
N VAL A 27 0.93 7.93 -3.75
CA VAL A 27 -0.55 7.95 -3.65
C VAL A 27 -1.13 9.22 -4.30
N LYS A 28 -0.54 10.40 -4.04
CA LYS A 28 -0.99 11.67 -4.63
C LYS A 28 -0.82 11.69 -6.15
N GLU A 29 0.26 11.12 -6.65
CA GLU A 29 0.64 11.05 -8.07
C GLU A 29 -0.03 9.87 -8.80
N ASN A 30 -0.96 9.15 -8.15
CA ASN A 30 -1.64 7.96 -8.70
C ASN A 30 -0.68 6.84 -9.17
N LYS A 31 0.51 6.76 -8.56
CA LYS A 31 1.48 5.67 -8.79
C LYS A 31 1.19 4.43 -7.93
N LEU A 32 0.38 4.58 -6.90
CA LEU A 32 -0.16 3.48 -6.10
C LEU A 32 -1.65 3.34 -6.37
N PRO A 33 -2.19 2.10 -6.32
CA PRO A 33 -3.63 1.90 -6.35
C PRO A 33 -4.30 2.57 -5.13
N PRO A 34 -5.62 2.86 -5.21
CA PRO A 34 -6.37 3.33 -4.06
C PRO A 34 -6.29 2.32 -2.91
N ALA A 35 -6.32 2.81 -1.68
CA ALA A 35 -6.31 1.95 -0.49
C ALA A 35 -7.65 1.20 -0.39
N ASP A 36 -7.59 -0.13 -0.26
CA ASP A 36 -8.75 -0.99 -0.02
C ASP A 36 -9.40 -0.71 1.36
N VAL A 37 -8.58 -0.29 2.33
CA VAL A 37 -9.03 0.05 3.68
C VAL A 37 -8.60 1.47 4.01
N ALA A 38 -9.56 2.35 4.25
CA ALA A 38 -9.32 3.73 4.69
C ALA A 38 -10.13 4.02 5.95
N ILE A 39 -9.52 3.83 7.12
CA ILE A 39 -10.15 4.19 8.40
C ILE A 39 -9.89 5.67 8.69
N THR A 40 -8.65 6.12 8.48
CA THR A 40 -8.24 7.52 8.60
C THR A 40 -7.16 7.83 7.55
N GLN A 41 -6.82 9.12 7.36
CA GLN A 41 -5.73 9.52 6.44
C GLN A 41 -4.36 8.89 6.79
N ARG A 42 -4.17 8.46 8.04
CA ARG A 42 -2.95 7.79 8.52
C ARG A 42 -3.08 6.27 8.46
N THR A 43 -4.29 5.74 8.62
CA THR A 43 -4.59 4.31 8.61
C THR A 43 -5.19 3.92 7.25
N LEU A 44 -4.30 3.80 6.28
CA LEU A 44 -4.59 3.28 4.94
C LEU A 44 -4.00 1.87 4.83
N GLY A 45 -4.74 0.95 4.22
CA GLY A 45 -4.33 -0.42 3.97
C GLY A 45 -4.66 -0.84 2.55
N TRP A 46 -3.78 -1.65 1.97
CA TRP A 46 -3.95 -2.22 0.65
C TRP A 46 -3.98 -3.73 0.74
N ARG A 47 -4.82 -4.34 -0.07
CA ARG A 47 -4.79 -5.78 -0.29
C ARG A 47 -3.52 -6.16 -1.04
N LEU A 48 -2.94 -7.29 -0.67
CA LEU A 48 -1.74 -7.79 -1.35
C LEU A 48 -2.02 -8.02 -2.84
N SER A 49 -3.20 -8.55 -3.19
CA SER A 49 -3.59 -8.74 -4.58
C SER A 49 -3.74 -7.41 -5.34
N THR A 50 -4.25 -6.36 -4.70
CA THR A 50 -4.35 -5.01 -5.30
C THR A 50 -2.97 -4.43 -5.61
N LEU A 51 -2.01 -4.57 -4.70
CA LEU A 51 -0.62 -4.16 -4.91
C LEU A 51 0.04 -4.97 -6.04
N GLN A 52 -0.15 -6.29 -6.05
CA GLN A 52 0.38 -7.15 -7.11
C GLN A 52 -0.23 -6.83 -8.48
N ALA A 53 -1.53 -6.56 -8.55
CA ALA A 53 -2.20 -6.15 -9.78
C ALA A 53 -1.68 -4.80 -10.30
N ALA A 54 -1.26 -3.91 -9.40
CA ALA A 54 -0.57 -2.66 -9.74
C ALA A 54 0.92 -2.85 -10.10
N GLY A 55 1.43 -4.08 -10.11
CA GLY A 55 2.83 -4.39 -10.40
C GLY A 55 3.78 -4.18 -9.22
N ILE A 56 3.26 -3.91 -8.02
CA ILE A 56 4.05 -3.71 -6.80
C ILE A 56 4.31 -5.09 -6.19
N ARG A 57 5.52 -5.60 -6.40
CA ARG A 57 5.99 -6.86 -5.80
C ARG A 57 6.67 -6.55 -4.49
N LEU A 58 6.04 -6.98 -3.40
CA LEU A 58 6.64 -6.96 -2.07
C LEU A 58 7.52 -8.21 -1.95
N LEU A 59 8.81 -7.99 -1.70
CA LEU A 59 9.83 -9.03 -1.52
C LEU A 59 9.72 -9.69 -0.15
#